data_AF-A0A662GH05-F1
#
_entry.id   AF-A0A662GH05-F1
#
_cell.length_a   1.000
_cell.length_b   1.000
_cell.length_c   1.000
_cell.angle_alpha   90.00
_cell.angle_beta   90.00
_cell.angle_gamma   90.00
#
_symmetry.space_group_name_H-M   'P 1'
#
loop_
_entity.id
_entity.type
_entity.pdbx_description
1 polymer ?
#
loop_
_entity_poly.entity_id
_entity_poly.type
_entity_poly.pdbx_seq_one_letter_code
_entity_poly.pdbx_strand_id
1 'polypeptide(L)'
;MQKPSEVTPPPEEKVIIIGTTDKVTDLDPAMAYDFFTWEVLSNVGEGFFKYEPKTLELVPGLAESYEVQEGGKVWILKLRKGLKFRDGTELTAEAAKWSIERVARIEGDPAWFVTDFVDKVEVVDKYT
;
A
#
# COMPACT_ATOMS: atom_id res chain seq x y z
N MET A 1 -54.00 8.95 -15.19
CA MET A 1 -53.16 9.88 -14.41
C MET A 1 -52.05 9.06 -13.76
N GLN A 2 -50.82 9.19 -14.25
CA GLN A 2 -49.66 8.43 -13.78
C GLN A 2 -49.12 9.12 -12.53
N LYS A 3 -48.89 8.36 -11.44
CA LYS A 3 -48.30 8.91 -10.21
C LYS A 3 -46.89 9.45 -10.52
N PRO A 4 -46.46 10.59 -9.94
CA PRO A 4 -45.11 11.09 -10.11
C PRO A 4 -44.11 10.05 -9.62
N SER A 5 -43.07 9.78 -10.43
CA SER A 5 -41.97 8.91 -10.03
C SER A 5 -41.21 9.58 -8.88
N GLU A 6 -41.01 8.84 -7.79
CA GLU A 6 -40.25 9.30 -6.62
C GLU A 6 -38.78 9.43 -7.03
N VAL A 7 -38.23 10.65 -7.00
CA VAL A 7 -36.81 10.90 -7.23
C VAL A 7 -36.11 10.68 -5.89
N THR A 8 -35.39 9.57 -5.76
CA THR A 8 -34.54 9.34 -4.58
C THR A 8 -33.41 10.37 -4.58
N PRO A 9 -33.23 11.16 -3.50
CA PRO A 9 -32.10 12.08 -3.41
C PRO A 9 -30.78 11.28 -3.42
N PRO A 10 -29.70 11.85 -3.97
CA PRO A 10 -28.40 11.20 -3.91
C PRO A 10 -28.02 10.94 -2.44
N PRO A 11 -27.31 9.83 -2.15
CA PRO A 11 -26.91 9.52 -0.79
C PRO A 11 -26.15 10.72 -0.20
N GLU A 12 -26.47 11.11 1.04
CA GLU A 12 -25.71 12.15 1.74
C GLU A 12 -24.22 11.77 1.78
N GLU A 13 -23.39 12.61 1.17
CA GLU A 13 -21.95 12.42 1.18
C GLU A 13 -21.43 12.55 2.61
N LYS A 14 -20.94 11.44 3.17
CA LYS A 14 -20.25 11.43 4.46
C LYS A 14 -18.84 11.98 4.28
N VAL A 15 -18.73 13.31 4.28
CA VAL A 15 -17.45 14.01 4.16
C VAL A 15 -16.80 14.15 5.53
N ILE A 16 -15.53 13.75 5.63
CA ILE A 16 -14.67 14.09 6.77
C ILE A 16 -13.73 15.19 6.31
N ILE A 17 -13.77 16.34 6.98
CA ILE A 17 -12.84 17.45 6.73
C ILE A 17 -11.78 17.41 7.83
N ILE A 18 -10.52 17.23 7.42
CA ILE A 18 -9.36 17.23 8.30
C ILE A 18 -8.58 18.53 8.03
N GLY A 19 -8.40 19.36 9.05
CA GLY A 19 -7.56 20.55 8.99
C GLY A 19 -6.18 20.26 9.59
N THR A 20 -5.12 20.68 8.92
CA THR A 20 -3.74 20.58 9.41
C THR A 20 -2.95 21.85 9.11
N THR A 21 -1.86 22.07 9.84
CA THR A 21 -0.83 23.07 9.52
C THR A 21 0.32 22.49 8.69
N ASP A 22 0.39 21.17 8.57
CA ASP A 22 1.40 20.46 7.79
C ASP A 22 1.17 20.58 6.28
N LYS A 23 2.16 20.13 5.51
CA LYS A 23 2.15 20.18 4.05
C LYS A 23 2.61 18.84 3.50
N VAL A 24 1.99 18.43 2.40
CA VAL A 24 2.50 17.32 1.59
C VAL A 24 3.83 17.74 0.98
N THR A 25 4.85 16.89 1.12
CA THR A 25 6.20 17.15 0.59
C THR A 25 6.41 16.44 -0.74
N ASP A 26 6.12 15.14 -0.81
CA ASP A 26 6.27 14.30 -2.00
C ASP A 26 5.18 13.22 -2.04
N LEU A 27 4.53 12.99 -3.18
CA LEU A 27 3.50 11.95 -3.30
C LEU A 27 4.06 10.60 -3.77
N ASP A 28 5.37 10.49 -3.93
CA ASP A 28 6.05 9.22 -4.13
C ASP A 28 6.41 8.59 -2.77
N PRO A 29 5.84 7.42 -2.41
CA PRO A 29 6.14 6.76 -1.14
C PRO A 29 7.61 6.38 -0.98
N ALA A 30 8.38 6.30 -2.07
CA ALA A 30 9.81 6.02 -2.01
C ALA A 30 10.69 7.27 -1.72
N MET A 31 10.09 8.47 -1.80
CA MET A 31 10.76 9.76 -1.56
C MET A 31 10.19 10.52 -0.34
N ALA A 32 9.02 10.13 0.14
CA ALA A 32 8.37 10.78 1.27
C ALA A 32 8.93 10.33 2.62
N TYR A 33 9.35 11.29 3.46
CA TYR A 33 9.75 11.04 4.85
C TYR A 33 9.22 12.10 5.80
N ASP A 34 7.89 12.17 5.90
CA ASP A 34 7.19 13.00 6.88
C ASP A 34 5.81 12.41 7.22
N PHE A 35 5.30 12.74 8.41
CA PHE A 35 4.08 12.15 8.94
C PHE A 35 2.84 12.47 8.10
N PHE A 36 2.65 13.74 7.71
CA PHE A 36 1.41 14.16 7.07
C PHE A 36 1.26 13.60 5.66
N THR A 37 2.36 13.57 4.90
CA THR A 37 2.38 12.91 3.59
C THR A 37 2.05 11.43 3.71
N TRP A 38 2.58 10.73 4.72
CA TRP A 38 2.28 9.30 4.95
C TRP A 38 0.82 9.04 5.31
N GLU A 39 0.14 9.96 6.00
CA GLU A 39 -1.31 9.88 6.22
C GLU A 39 -2.08 9.91 4.90
N VAL A 40 -1.70 10.80 3.97
CA VAL A 40 -2.31 10.86 2.64
C VAL A 40 -2.02 9.57 1.86
N LEU A 41 -0.77 9.10 1.86
CA LEU A 41 -0.36 7.89 1.15
C LEU A 41 -1.07 6.63 1.65
N SER A 42 -1.32 6.53 2.95
CA SER A 42 -2.04 5.40 3.57
C SER A 42 -3.51 5.30 3.15
N ASN A 43 -4.08 6.36 2.54
CA ASN A 43 -5.43 6.35 2.00
C ASN A 43 -5.48 5.94 0.51
N VAL A 44 -4.33 5.94 -0.18
CA VAL A 44 -4.25 5.65 -1.63
C VAL A 44 -3.41 4.43 -1.96
N GLY A 45 -2.69 3.87 -0.98
CA GLY A 45 -1.89 2.66 -1.09
C GLY A 45 -1.99 1.79 0.15
N GLU A 46 -1.45 0.57 0.06
CA GLU A 46 -1.44 -0.42 1.15
C GLU A 46 -0.09 -1.18 1.09
N GLY A 47 0.48 -1.53 2.24
CA GLY A 47 1.69 -2.35 2.33
C GLY A 47 1.40 -3.85 2.35
N PHE A 48 2.45 -4.69 2.34
CA PHE A 48 2.30 -6.15 2.53
C PHE A 48 1.65 -6.49 3.86
N PHE A 49 1.93 -5.69 4.88
CA PHE A 49 1.39 -5.75 6.23
C PHE A 49 0.86 -4.38 6.63
N LYS A 50 0.00 -4.35 7.64
CA LYS A 50 -0.52 -3.12 8.24
C LYS A 50 -0.75 -3.29 9.72
N TYR A 51 -0.94 -2.19 10.45
CA TYR A 51 -1.34 -2.24 11.84
C TYR A 51 -2.86 -2.36 11.97
N GLU A 52 -3.32 -3.20 12.88
CA GLU A 52 -4.72 -3.22 13.28
C GLU A 52 -5.07 -1.87 13.96
N PRO A 53 -6.16 -1.19 13.56
CA PRO A 53 -6.55 0.09 14.14
C PRO A 53 -6.55 0.08 15.67
N LYS A 54 -5.90 1.09 16.26
CA LYS A 54 -5.78 1.31 17.72
C LYS A 54 -4.90 0.29 18.45
N THR A 55 -4.20 -0.59 17.74
CA THR A 55 -3.23 -1.52 18.34
C THR A 55 -1.85 -1.35 17.69
N LEU A 56 -0.87 -2.07 18.22
CA LEU A 56 0.47 -2.21 17.61
C LEU A 56 0.62 -3.58 16.94
N GLU A 57 -0.48 -4.29 16.75
CA GLU A 57 -0.47 -5.63 16.16
C GLU A 57 -0.34 -5.52 14.64
N LEU A 58 0.68 -6.19 14.10
CA LEU A 58 0.90 -6.28 12.67
C LEU A 58 0.02 -7.39 12.09
N VAL A 59 -0.80 -7.04 11.10
CA VAL A 59 -1.74 -7.94 10.42
C VAL A 59 -1.49 -7.98 8.91
N PRO A 60 -1.93 -9.04 8.19
CA PRO A 60 -1.76 -9.15 6.74
C PRO A 60 -2.49 -8.03 5.97
N GLY A 61 -1.75 -7.33 5.09
CA GLY A 61 -2.24 -6.30 4.17
C GLY A 61 -2.43 -6.87 2.76
N LEU A 62 -1.58 -6.45 1.81
CA LEU A 62 -1.52 -7.02 0.45
C LEU A 62 -1.08 -8.49 0.43
N ALA A 63 -0.24 -8.90 1.39
CA ALA A 63 0.07 -10.31 1.58
C ALA A 63 -1.09 -10.99 2.32
N GLU A 64 -1.51 -12.17 1.87
CA GLU A 64 -2.47 -13.02 2.58
C GLU A 64 -1.80 -13.86 3.67
N SER A 65 -0.55 -14.27 3.44
CA SER A 65 0.27 -15.04 4.36
C SER A 65 1.74 -14.85 4.06
N TYR A 66 2.59 -15.33 4.97
CA TYR A 66 4.03 -15.30 4.81
C TYR A 66 4.67 -16.49 5.51
N GLU A 67 5.86 -16.87 5.05
CA GLU A 67 6.73 -17.83 5.69
C GLU A 67 8.11 -17.20 5.90
N VAL A 68 8.70 -17.45 7.07
CA VAL A 68 10.03 -16.95 7.42
C VAL A 68 11.00 -18.12 7.51
N GLN A 69 12.06 -18.07 6.71
CA GLN A 69 13.08 -19.11 6.61
C GLN A 69 14.47 -18.54 6.94
N GLU A 70 15.46 -19.43 7.00
CA GLU A 70 16.88 -19.08 7.19
C GLU A 70 17.16 -18.18 8.41
N GLY A 71 16.42 -18.38 9.50
CA GLY A 71 16.59 -17.59 10.72
C GLY A 71 16.18 -16.13 10.58
N GLY A 72 15.26 -15.82 9.66
CA GLY A 72 14.73 -14.45 9.47
C GLY A 72 15.24 -13.74 8.23
N LYS A 73 16.14 -14.37 7.46
CA LYS A 73 16.78 -13.77 6.28
C LYS A 73 15.96 -13.91 5.00
N VAL A 74 15.08 -14.90 4.94
CA VAL A 74 14.23 -15.15 3.78
C VAL A 74 12.78 -15.05 4.19
N TRP A 75 12.06 -14.13 3.56
CA TRP A 75 10.62 -13.94 3.72
C TRP A 75 9.93 -14.31 2.42
N ILE A 76 9.07 -15.31 2.47
CA ILE A 76 8.24 -15.74 1.33
C ILE A 76 6.85 -15.16 1.56
N LEU A 77 6.44 -14.21 0.74
CA LEU A 77 5.13 -13.56 0.86
C LEU A 77 4.16 -14.18 -0.15
N LYS A 78 2.94 -14.49 0.27
CA LYS A 78 1.85 -14.88 -0.64
C LYS A 78 0.93 -13.70 -0.81
N LEU A 79 0.77 -13.20 -2.02
CA LEU A 79 -0.08 -12.04 -2.32
C LEU A 79 -1.56 -12.45 -2.44
N ARG A 80 -2.46 -11.57 -1.98
CA ARG A 80 -3.89 -11.72 -2.22
C ARG A 80 -4.20 -11.68 -3.72
N LYS A 81 -4.95 -12.66 -4.19
CA LYS A 81 -5.30 -12.80 -5.61
C LYS A 81 -6.43 -11.86 -6.01
N GLY A 82 -6.41 -11.40 -7.26
CA GLY A 82 -7.47 -10.59 -7.85
C GLY A 82 -7.51 -9.14 -7.38
N LEU A 83 -6.53 -8.71 -6.57
CA LEU A 83 -6.34 -7.29 -6.27
C LEU A 83 -5.92 -6.54 -7.52
N LYS A 84 -6.41 -5.30 -7.66
CA LYS A 84 -6.13 -4.44 -8.80
C LYS A 84 -5.75 -3.05 -8.33
N PHE A 85 -4.85 -2.43 -9.06
CA PHE A 85 -4.60 -1.01 -8.99
C PHE A 85 -5.82 -0.23 -9.50
N ARG A 86 -5.83 1.07 -9.24
CA ARG A 86 -6.95 1.96 -9.58
C ARG A 86 -7.23 2.04 -11.09
N ASP A 87 -6.21 1.80 -11.92
CA ASP A 87 -6.32 1.73 -13.38
C ASP A 87 -6.88 0.39 -13.90
N GLY A 88 -7.11 -0.58 -13.00
CA GLY A 88 -7.60 -1.92 -13.33
C GLY A 88 -6.50 -2.95 -13.59
N THR A 89 -5.22 -2.55 -13.59
CA THR A 89 -4.09 -3.46 -13.69
C THR A 89 -4.05 -4.37 -12.48
N GLU A 90 -3.79 -5.67 -12.68
CA GLU A 90 -3.73 -6.63 -11.58
C GLU A 90 -2.44 -6.48 -10.76
N LEU A 91 -2.54 -6.63 -9.45
CA LEU A 91 -1.39 -6.70 -8.55
C LEU A 91 -0.77 -8.10 -8.62
N THR A 92 0.48 -8.18 -9.06
CA THR A 92 1.27 -9.43 -9.11
C THR A 92 2.59 -9.29 -8.37
N ALA A 93 3.29 -10.41 -8.17
CA ALA A 93 4.61 -10.44 -7.54
C ALA A 93 5.65 -9.62 -8.30
N GLU A 94 5.52 -9.52 -9.62
CA GLU A 94 6.39 -8.70 -10.48
C GLU A 94 6.18 -7.20 -10.22
N ALA A 95 4.94 -6.75 -9.98
CA ALA A 95 4.66 -5.37 -9.62
C ALA A 95 5.21 -5.04 -8.21
N ALA A 96 5.09 -5.98 -7.27
CA ALA A 96 5.69 -5.84 -5.93
C ALA A 96 7.22 -5.76 -6.01
N LYS A 97 7.84 -6.67 -6.77
CA LYS A 97 9.29 -6.66 -7.02
C LYS A 97 9.75 -5.35 -7.66
N TRP A 98 9.04 -4.87 -8.68
CA TRP A 98 9.37 -3.60 -9.33
C TRP A 98 9.34 -2.43 -8.34
N SER A 99 8.34 -2.36 -7.46
CA SER A 99 8.22 -1.29 -6.46
C SER A 99 9.38 -1.30 -5.46
N ILE A 100 9.79 -2.48 -4.98
CA ILE A 100 10.94 -2.61 -4.05
C ILE A 100 12.25 -2.25 -4.75
N GLU A 101 12.51 -2.83 -5.93
CA GLU A 101 13.73 -2.54 -6.69
C GLU A 101 13.82 -1.08 -7.12
N ARG A 102 12.68 -0.42 -7.36
CA ARG A 102 12.65 0.99 -7.73
C ARG A 102 13.26 1.87 -6.65
N VAL A 103 13.07 1.56 -5.35
CA VAL A 103 13.66 2.32 -4.24
C VAL A 103 15.19 2.37 -4.37
N ALA A 104 15.82 1.23 -4.68
CA ALA A 104 17.26 1.17 -4.91
C ALA A 104 17.70 1.90 -6.18
N ARG A 105 16.87 1.95 -7.23
CA ARG A 105 17.21 2.62 -8.49
C ARG A 105 17.10 4.14 -8.44
N ILE A 106 16.16 4.67 -7.65
CA ILE A 106 15.98 6.13 -7.53
C ILE A 106 17.01 6.75 -6.59
N GLU A 107 17.60 5.95 -5.68
CA GLU A 107 18.61 6.41 -4.69
C GLU A 107 18.17 7.67 -3.92
N GLY A 108 16.88 7.76 -3.63
CA GLY A 108 16.30 8.87 -2.87
C GLY A 108 16.61 8.80 -1.39
N ASP A 109 16.29 9.86 -0.66
CA ASP A 109 16.21 9.82 0.80
C ASP A 109 14.73 9.62 1.16
N PRO A 110 14.31 8.52 1.84
CA PRO A 110 15.11 7.55 2.60
C PRO A 110 15.18 6.14 1.98
N ALA A 111 15.95 5.93 0.90
CA ALA A 111 16.09 4.61 0.25
C ALA A 111 16.71 3.53 1.16
N TRP A 112 17.47 3.95 2.18
CA TRP A 112 18.13 3.08 3.15
C TRP A 112 17.16 2.15 3.91
N PHE A 113 15.87 2.48 4.01
CA PHE A 113 14.85 1.56 4.56
C PHE A 113 14.72 0.25 3.78
N VAL A 114 15.11 0.24 2.51
CA VAL A 114 15.10 -0.96 1.68
C VAL A 114 16.52 -1.44 1.42
N THR A 115 17.41 -0.55 0.98
CA THR A 115 18.75 -0.95 0.48
C THR A 115 19.65 -1.57 1.55
N ASP A 116 19.42 -1.25 2.83
CA ASP A 116 20.25 -1.76 3.93
C ASP A 116 19.78 -3.13 4.44
N PHE A 117 18.56 -3.55 4.08
CA PHE A 117 17.91 -4.75 4.64
C PHE A 117 17.51 -5.76 3.57
N VAL A 118 17.39 -5.36 2.31
CA VAL A 118 16.94 -6.21 1.21
C VAL A 118 18.08 -6.46 0.23
N ASP A 119 18.68 -7.65 0.32
CA ASP A 119 19.74 -8.09 -0.60
C ASP A 119 19.20 -8.36 -2.02
N LYS A 120 18.04 -9.00 -2.13
CA LYS A 120 17.38 -9.31 -3.41
C LYS A 120 15.88 -9.59 -3.23
N VAL A 121 15.14 -9.46 -4.35
CA VAL A 121 13.73 -9.86 -4.45
C VAL A 121 13.57 -10.83 -5.61
N GLU A 122 12.94 -11.97 -5.35
CA GLU A 122 12.71 -13.03 -6.33
C GLU A 122 11.22 -13.29 -6.49
N VAL A 123 10.79 -13.46 -7.74
CA VAL A 123 9.41 -13.87 -8.06
C VAL A 123 9.44 -15.39 -8.26
N VAL A 124 8.71 -16.12 -7.42
CA VAL A 124 8.56 -17.57 -7.48
C VAL A 124 7.39 -17.93 -8.39
N ASP A 125 6.29 -17.21 -8.27
CA ASP A 125 5.12 -17.31 -9.16
C ASP A 125 4.34 -16.00 -9.19
N LYS A 126 3.23 -15.95 -9.95
CA LYS A 126 2.44 -14.72 -10.14
C LYS A 126 2.03 -14.02 -8.82
N TYR A 127 1.90 -14.76 -7.71
CA TYR A 127 1.50 -14.22 -6.41
C TYR A 127 2.48 -14.56 -5.30
N THR A 128 3.73 -14.89 -5.63
CA THR A 128 4.79 -15.21 -4.65
C THR A 128 6.12 -14.61 -5.07
#